data_AF-A0A8B6X1W8-F1
#
_entry.id   AF-A0A8B6X1W8-F1
#
_cell.length_a   1.000
_cell.length_b   1.000
_cell.length_c   1.000
_cell.angle_alpha   90.00
_cell.angle_beta   90.00
_cell.angle_gamma   90.00
#
_symmetry.space_group_name_H-M   'P 1'
#
loop_
_entity.id
_entity.type
_entity.pdbx_description
1 polymer ?
#
loop_
_entity_poly.entity_id
_entity_poly.type
_entity_poly.pdbx_seq_one_letter_code
_entity_poly.pdbx_strand_id
1 'polypeptide(L)'
;MALTVEQLQEAGAILTVAETVRAAAAQLRQRFPGIQASVVDPFDMKGETPAVKTGDRAIYLMSSDGHCWSITQDPARASAFVLTGA
;
A
#
# COMPACT_ATOMS: atom_id res chain seq x y z
N MET A 1 -12.37 -7.52 -3.44
CA MET A 1 -12.90 -6.14 -3.43
C MET A 1 -11.96 -5.32 -4.29
N ALA A 2 -12.47 -4.49 -5.19
CA ALA A 2 -11.65 -3.54 -5.95
C ALA A 2 -11.47 -2.28 -5.11
N LEU A 3 -10.24 -1.76 -4.99
CA LEU A 3 -10.03 -0.47 -4.34
C LEU A 3 -10.48 0.66 -5.28
N THR A 4 -11.12 1.67 -4.71
CA THR A 4 -11.43 2.91 -5.43
C THR A 4 -10.32 3.95 -5.24
N VAL A 5 -10.36 5.02 -6.03
CA VAL A 5 -9.41 6.14 -5.89
C VAL A 5 -9.59 6.83 -4.53
N GLU A 6 -10.82 6.97 -4.05
CA GLU A 6 -11.12 7.56 -2.74
C GLU A 6 -10.56 6.70 -1.60
N GLN A 7 -10.64 5.38 -1.73
CA GLN A 7 -10.04 4.45 -0.76
C GLN A 7 -8.52 4.52 -0.78
N LEU A 8 -7.89 4.74 -1.94
CA LEU A 8 -6.46 4.97 -2.03
C LEU A 8 -6.05 6.29 -1.37
N GLN A 9 -6.85 7.35 -1.53
CA GLN A 9 -6.63 8.63 -0.84
C GLN A 9 -6.74 8.47 0.68
N GLU A 10 -7.74 7.71 1.15
CA GLU A 10 -7.88 7.37 2.57
C GLU A 10 -6.67 6.58 3.09
N ALA A 11 -6.15 5.61 2.32
CA ALA A 11 -4.93 4.89 2.67
C ALA A 11 -3.71 5.82 2.76
N GLY A 12 -3.62 6.82 1.88
CA GLY A 12 -2.60 7.87 1.95
C GLY A 12 -2.72 8.76 3.19
N ALA A 13 -3.95 9.09 3.60
CA ALA A 13 -4.19 9.82 4.84
C ALA A 13 -3.74 9.01 6.05
N ILE A 14 -4.05 7.70 6.10
CA ILE A 14 -3.59 6.77 7.14
C ILE A 14 -2.06 6.73 7.21
N LEU A 15 -1.37 6.60 6.08
CA LEU A 15 0.10 6.60 6.02
C LEU A 15 0.71 7.88 6.60
N THR A 16 0.06 9.02 6.34
CA THR A 16 0.53 10.34 6.73
C THR A 16 0.43 10.58 8.24
N VAL A 17 -0.64 10.10 8.87
CA VAL A 17 -0.91 10.36 10.30
C VAL A 17 -0.41 9.25 11.24
N ALA A 18 -0.16 8.05 10.72
CA ALA A 18 0.33 6.95 11.53
C ALA A 18 1.73 7.23 12.09
N GLU A 19 1.99 6.81 13.33
CA GLU A 19 3.28 7.00 13.99
C GLU A 19 4.41 6.27 13.25
N THR A 20 4.14 5.05 12.77
CA THR A 20 5.09 4.22 12.03
C THR A 20 4.43 3.56 10.83
N VAL A 21 5.23 3.13 9.84
CA VAL A 21 4.72 2.35 8.69
C VAL A 21 4.07 1.02 9.10
N ARG A 22 4.51 0.41 10.21
CA ARG A 22 3.88 -0.80 10.76
C ARG A 22 2.51 -0.50 11.37
N ALA A 23 2.38 0.63 12.06
CA ALA A 23 1.08 1.10 12.56
C ALA A 23 0.12 1.42 11.40
N ALA A 24 0.62 2.07 10.34
CA ALA A 24 -0.16 2.31 9.12
C ALA A 24 -0.64 0.99 8.51
N ALA A 25 0.25 0.00 8.32
CA ALA A 25 -0.13 -1.29 7.77
C ALA A 25 -1.18 -2.02 8.64
N ALA A 26 -1.10 -1.92 9.97
CA ALA A 26 -2.11 -2.48 10.87
C ALA A 26 -3.47 -1.80 10.70
N GLN A 27 -3.51 -0.46 10.63
CA GLN A 27 -4.73 0.30 10.39
C GLN A 27 -5.35 -0.02 9.01
N LEU A 28 -4.53 -0.15 7.97
CA LEU A 28 -5.00 -0.52 6.62
C LEU A 28 -5.66 -1.90 6.61
N ARG A 29 -5.09 -2.90 7.31
CA ARG A 29 -5.71 -4.24 7.41
C ARG A 29 -7.07 -4.19 8.11
N GLN A 30 -7.22 -3.33 9.13
CA GLN A 30 -8.50 -3.14 9.81
C GLN A 30 -9.50 -2.41 8.91
N ARG A 31 -9.04 -1.40 8.16
CA ARG A 31 -9.90 -0.54 7.35
C ARG A 31 -10.38 -1.17 6.05
N PHE A 32 -9.53 -1.99 5.43
CA PHE A 32 -9.77 -2.62 4.12
C PHE A 32 -9.72 -4.16 4.25
N PRO A 33 -10.70 -4.78 4.91
CA PRO A 33 -10.75 -6.24 5.02
C PRO A 33 -10.78 -6.88 3.63
N GLY A 34 -9.85 -7.81 3.38
CA GLY A 34 -9.68 -8.48 2.09
C GLY A 34 -8.59 -7.87 1.19
N ILE A 35 -7.98 -6.75 1.59
CA ILE A 35 -6.74 -6.25 1.00
C ILE A 35 -5.59 -6.54 1.97
N GLN A 36 -4.54 -7.19 1.48
CA GLN A 36 -3.38 -7.46 2.31
C GLN A 36 -2.59 -6.17 2.54
N ALA A 37 -1.89 -6.05 3.66
CA ALA A 37 -0.91 -5.00 3.84
C ALA A 37 0.39 -5.62 4.35
N SER A 38 1.52 -5.16 3.85
CA SER A 38 2.85 -5.57 4.32
C SER A 38 3.77 -4.35 4.40
N VAL A 39 4.83 -4.48 5.20
CA VAL A 39 5.89 -3.48 5.29
C VAL A 39 7.16 -4.15 4.78
N VAL A 40 7.84 -3.50 3.85
CA VAL A 40 9.11 -3.97 3.28
C VAL A 40 10.15 -2.86 3.38
N ASP A 41 11.42 -3.20 3.16
CA ASP A 41 12.46 -2.20 3.14
C ASP A 41 12.31 -1.32 1.88
N PRO A 42 12.53 0.01 1.95
CA PRO A 42 12.51 0.87 0.76
C PRO A 42 13.41 0.37 -0.38
N PHE A 43 14.49 -0.34 -0.06
CA PHE A 43 15.39 -0.94 -1.05
C PHE A 43 14.71 -2.02 -1.91
N ASP A 44 13.78 -2.78 -1.34
CA ASP A 44 13.03 -3.83 -2.06
C ASP A 44 12.13 -3.25 -3.16
N MET A 45 11.71 -1.99 -3.00
CA MET A 45 10.82 -1.28 -3.92
C MET A 45 11.59 -0.28 -4.80
N LYS A 46 12.92 -0.38 -4.84
CA LYS A 46 13.77 0.55 -5.59
C LYS A 46 13.49 0.43 -7.10
N GLY A 47 13.16 1.56 -7.71
CA GLY A 47 12.83 1.64 -9.15
C GLY A 47 11.35 1.45 -9.45
N GLU A 48 10.55 1.05 -8.46
CA GLU A 48 9.10 0.99 -8.57
C GLU A 48 8.46 2.36 -8.36
N THR A 49 7.32 2.59 -8.99
CA THR A 49 6.56 3.84 -8.80
C THR A 49 5.53 3.65 -7.71
N PRO A 50 5.56 4.44 -6.61
CA PRO A 50 4.55 4.35 -5.57
C PRO A 50 3.21 4.91 -6.07
N ALA A 51 2.11 4.36 -5.54
CA ALA A 51 0.76 4.86 -5.77
C ALA A 51 0.47 6.08 -4.87
N VAL A 52 1.05 6.11 -3.67
CA VAL A 52 1.03 7.26 -2.76
C VAL A 52 2.42 7.45 -2.15
N LYS A 53 2.87 8.70 -2.03
CA LYS A 53 4.12 9.05 -1.36
C LYS A 53 3.92 10.24 -0.44
N THR A 54 4.38 10.11 0.81
CA THR A 54 4.37 11.18 1.82
C THR A 54 5.74 11.22 2.49
N GLY A 55 6.55 12.22 2.14
CA GLY A 55 7.95 12.30 2.59
C GLY A 55 8.73 11.05 2.17
N ASP A 56 9.35 10.39 3.15
CA ASP A 56 10.12 9.14 2.96
C ASP A 56 9.27 7.88 3.03
N ARG A 57 7.95 8.02 3.24
CA ARG A 57 7.01 6.90 3.30
C ARG A 57 6.25 6.76 1.98
N ALA A 58 5.95 5.53 1.62
CA ALA A 58 5.18 5.25 0.41
C ALA A 58 4.24 4.06 0.57
N ILE A 59 3.18 4.07 -0.24
CA ILE A 59 2.31 2.93 -0.52
C ILE A 59 2.47 2.57 -1.99
N TYR A 60 2.71 1.29 -2.23
CA TYR A 60 2.67 0.66 -3.53
C TYR A 60 1.48 -0.28 -3.58
N LEU A 61 0.90 -0.43 -4.77
CA LEU A 61 -0.18 -1.37 -4.99
C LEU A 61 0.38 -2.60 -5.69
N MET A 62 0.06 -3.75 -5.14
CA MET A 62 0.33 -5.02 -5.81
C MET A 62 -0.97 -5.69 -6.22
N SER A 63 -0.95 -6.28 -7.40
CA SER A 63 -1.95 -7.22 -7.87
C SER A 63 -1.38 -8.63 -7.79
N SER A 64 -2.25 -9.61 -7.58
CA SER A 64 -1.91 -11.02 -7.70
C SER A 64 -2.98 -11.77 -8.47
N ASP A 65 -2.53 -12.68 -9.34
CA ASP A 65 -3.37 -13.64 -10.05
C ASP A 65 -3.43 -15.01 -9.33
N GLY A 66 -2.89 -15.09 -8.11
CA GLY A 66 -2.84 -16.30 -7.29
C GLY A 66 -1.45 -16.94 -7.20
N HIS A 67 -0.53 -16.63 -8.11
CA HIS A 67 0.84 -17.18 -8.09
C HIS A 67 1.92 -16.12 -8.18
N CYS A 68 1.69 -15.06 -8.94
CA CYS A 68 2.64 -13.96 -9.07
C CYS A 68 2.11 -12.71 -8.35
N TRP A 69 3.04 -11.93 -7.81
CA TRP A 69 2.78 -10.58 -7.32
C TRP A 69 3.44 -9.60 -8.27
N SER A 70 2.68 -8.59 -8.71
CA SER A 70 3.16 -7.56 -9.63
C SER A 70 2.70 -6.19 -9.18
N ILE A 71 3.57 -5.20 -9.31
CA ILE A 71 3.21 -3.79 -9.08
C ILE A 71 2.16 -3.37 -10.10
N THR A 72 1.16 -2.63 -9.64
CA THR A 72 0.11 -2.04 -10.46
C THR A 72 -0.12 -0.60 -10.04
N GLN A 73 -0.53 0.25 -10.98
CA GLN A 73 -1.01 1.62 -10.67
C GLN A 73 -2.52 1.72 -10.68
N ASP A 74 -3.21 0.60 -10.94
CA ASP A 74 -4.66 0.51 -10.96
C ASP A 74 -5.17 0.00 -9.59
N PRO A 75 -5.83 0.86 -8.78
CA PRO A 75 -6.42 0.46 -7.51
C PRO A 75 -7.47 -0.65 -7.66
N ALA A 76 -8.21 -0.68 -8.77
CA ALA A 76 -9.25 -1.67 -8.97
C ALA A 76 -8.68 -3.09 -9.09
N ARG A 77 -7.41 -3.22 -9.48
CA ARG A 77 -6.67 -4.49 -9.61
C ARG A 77 -5.82 -4.83 -8.40
N ALA A 78 -5.72 -3.93 -7.44
CA ALA A 78 -4.86 -4.11 -6.28
C ALA A 78 -5.48 -5.11 -5.28
N SER A 79 -4.66 -6.07 -4.87
CA SER A 79 -4.97 -7.06 -3.84
C SER A 79 -4.12 -6.86 -2.57
N ALA A 80 -3.10 -6.01 -2.63
CA ALA A 80 -2.31 -5.63 -1.46
C ALA A 80 -1.77 -4.19 -1.51
N PHE A 81 -1.56 -3.63 -0.32
CA PHE A 81 -0.73 -2.48 -0.06
C PHE A 81 0.66 -2.93 0.41
N VAL A 82 1.71 -2.41 -0.22
CA VAL A 82 3.07 -2.53 0.28
C VAL A 82 3.53 -1.18 0.78
N LEU A 83 3.95 -1.12 2.03
CA LEU A 83 4.36 0.12 2.69
C LEU A 83 5.88 0.11 2.86
N THR A 84 6.49 1.27 2.61
CA THR A 84 7.92 1.51 2.88
C THR A 84 8.10 2.83 3.61
N GLY A 85 9.24 2.97 4.29
CA GLY A 85 9.66 4.19 4.99
C GLY A 85 9.96 3.95 6.47
N ALA A 86 10.51 4.99 7.11
CA ALA A 86 10.83 5.02 8.54
C ALA A 86 9.59 5.36 9.40
#